data_AF-A0AAE1UJ36-F1
#
_entry.id   AF-A0AAE1UJ36-F1
#
_cell.length_a   1.000
_cell.length_b   1.000
_cell.length_c   1.000
_cell.angle_alpha   90.00
_cell.angle_beta   90.00
_cell.angle_gamma   90.00
#
_symmetry.space_group_name_H-M   'P 1'
#
loop_
_entity.id
_entity.type
_entity.pdbx_description
1 polymer ?
#
loop_
_entity_poly.entity_id
_entity_poly.type
_entity_poly.pdbx_seq_one_letter_code
_entity_poly.pdbx_strand_id
1 'polypeptide(L)'
;MLLYVLCCSIWYLATPSLEDRQRSDGTSFTWKAYASKIFTVITLRHRHASEIVLVNDRYDLPFTIKDSERNLRSGNSPGPKNVLIRAADKFPSPRAFQEFLRNPANKERLQKFLQTEFNVLCRVYPNTKFVYSVGPKCWTMPDGNRCGNYECDHIEADTVIFFVYSKIRRSGIQTLVIIDAEDTDILVVSTYVANTIDGDLAIKRKQDIIDCRTLCPKEIADIIIPLHIHSGCDTTAAFFARGKTTIYDKAFASEDARVILRSVGKSLPVPQVVLDEMAMFTIKFIYNDNHSQTLGDASARKWTEMKKRKSTLRLPPDRNSHDLKIKRVNYQTFMMLNFDKADPPPSPINHGWTLDNGMCIPVRYTQPALPRYLSEVRQHHLQIGADTGLGESDSGGDSDSDDDDDNGYE
;
A
#
# COMPACT_ATOMS: atom_id res chain seq x y z
N MET A 1 14.90 19.07 -25.27
CA MET A 1 13.84 18.27 -24.60
C MET A 1 14.11 18.32 -23.11
N LEU A 2 13.33 19.09 -22.34
CA LEU A 2 13.44 19.09 -20.88
C LEU A 2 12.72 17.86 -20.36
N LEU A 3 13.46 16.96 -19.71
CA LEU A 3 12.90 15.76 -19.10
C LEU A 3 12.85 15.96 -17.58
N TYR A 4 11.67 15.78 -17.01
CA TYR A 4 11.46 15.76 -15.55
C TYR A 4 11.35 14.32 -15.10
N VAL A 5 12.09 13.94 -14.06
CA VAL A 5 12.04 12.58 -13.52
C VAL A 5 11.55 12.59 -12.08
N LEU A 6 10.55 11.78 -11.80
CA LEU A 6 10.05 11.50 -10.45
C LEU A 6 10.48 10.10 -10.04
N CYS A 7 11.27 9.96 -8.97
CA CYS A 7 11.78 8.65 -8.54
C CYS A 7 11.25 8.29 -7.15
N CYS A 8 10.65 7.10 -7.02
CA CYS A 8 10.11 6.55 -5.77
C CYS A 8 10.92 5.32 -5.32
N SER A 9 11.10 5.15 -4.01
CA SER A 9 11.64 3.91 -3.40
C SER A 9 13.03 3.49 -3.88
N ILE A 10 13.91 4.48 -4.03
CA ILE A 10 15.29 4.37 -4.50
C ILE A 10 16.12 3.29 -3.77
N TRP A 11 15.82 3.01 -2.50
CA TRP A 11 16.56 2.03 -1.69
C TRP A 11 16.41 0.58 -2.19
N TYR A 12 15.27 0.23 -2.79
CA TYR A 12 15.04 -1.13 -3.31
C TYR A 12 15.81 -1.40 -4.59
N LEU A 13 15.92 -0.39 -5.46
CA LEU A 13 16.65 -0.45 -6.73
C LEU A 13 18.17 -0.57 -6.55
N ALA A 14 18.67 -0.35 -5.35
CA ALA A 14 20.09 -0.27 -5.08
C ALA A 14 20.52 -1.07 -3.85
N THR A 15 19.82 -2.17 -3.50
CA THR A 15 20.39 -3.11 -2.53
C THR A 15 21.73 -3.60 -3.08
N PRO A 16 22.88 -3.30 -2.44
CA PRO A 16 24.17 -3.61 -3.03
C PRO A 16 24.31 -5.12 -3.21
N SER A 17 24.82 -5.58 -4.35
CA SER A 17 25.19 -6.97 -4.56
C SER A 17 26.29 -7.39 -3.58
N LEU A 18 26.59 -8.68 -3.52
CA LEU A 18 27.76 -9.17 -2.77
C LEU A 18 29.06 -8.56 -3.29
N GLU A 19 29.17 -8.41 -4.61
CA GLU A 19 30.33 -7.84 -5.30
C GLU A 19 30.51 -6.36 -4.98
N ASP A 20 29.44 -5.57 -4.92
CA ASP A 20 29.52 -4.15 -4.53
C ASP A 20 30.11 -3.96 -3.13
N ARG A 21 29.89 -4.94 -2.25
CA ARG A 21 30.29 -4.88 -0.84
C ARG A 21 31.74 -5.34 -0.63
N GLN A 22 32.32 -6.03 -1.61
CA GLN A 22 33.70 -6.50 -1.59
C GLN A 22 34.49 -5.67 -2.60
N ARG A 23 35.07 -4.56 -2.14
CA ARG A 23 35.95 -3.77 -2.99
C ARG A 23 37.25 -4.54 -3.24
N SER A 24 37.75 -4.49 -4.48
CA SER A 24 38.99 -5.13 -4.91
C SER A 24 40.23 -4.64 -4.15
N ASP A 25 40.13 -3.47 -3.49
CA ASP A 25 41.17 -2.87 -2.66
C ASP A 25 41.13 -3.35 -1.18
N GLY A 26 40.20 -4.24 -0.81
CA GLY A 26 40.05 -4.72 0.57
C GLY A 26 39.36 -3.74 1.53
N THR A 27 38.94 -2.55 1.06
CA THR A 27 38.26 -1.57 1.90
C THR A 27 36.78 -1.92 2.10
N SER A 28 36.24 -1.61 3.29
CA SER A 28 34.84 -1.87 3.58
C SER A 28 33.92 -0.94 2.80
N PHE A 29 32.90 -1.49 2.14
CA PHE A 29 31.82 -0.68 1.57
C PHE A 29 31.06 0.04 2.68
N THR A 30 30.99 1.37 2.62
CA THR A 30 30.42 2.22 3.68
C THR A 30 29.05 2.80 3.30
N TRP A 31 28.35 3.42 4.24
CA TRP A 31 27.13 4.18 3.96
C TRP A 31 27.35 5.32 2.96
N LYS A 32 28.51 6.00 2.99
CA LYS A 32 28.86 7.00 1.97
C LYS A 32 28.98 6.38 0.58
N ALA A 33 29.63 5.22 0.48
CA ALA A 33 29.73 4.49 -0.79
C ALA A 33 28.35 4.06 -1.32
N TYR A 34 27.45 3.66 -0.43
CA TYR A 34 26.05 3.38 -0.77
C TYR A 34 25.32 4.61 -1.33
N ALA A 35 25.43 5.77 -0.67
CA ALA A 35 24.81 7.01 -1.16
C ALA A 35 25.37 7.41 -2.54
N SER A 36 26.70 7.40 -2.72
CA SER A 36 27.32 7.68 -4.01
C SER A 36 26.85 6.70 -5.10
N LYS A 37 26.76 5.40 -4.79
CA LYS A 37 26.27 4.40 -5.73
C LYS A 37 24.84 4.70 -6.17
N ILE A 38 23.94 4.95 -5.23
CA ILE A 38 22.56 5.29 -5.53
C ILE A 38 22.49 6.50 -6.45
N PHE A 39 23.19 7.57 -6.07
CA PHE A 39 23.17 8.82 -6.81
C PHE A 39 23.65 8.61 -8.24
N THR A 40 24.74 7.85 -8.43
CA THR A 40 25.25 7.45 -9.75
C THR A 40 24.22 6.65 -10.55
N VAL A 41 23.50 5.70 -9.93
CA VAL A 41 22.44 4.95 -10.61
C VAL A 41 21.34 5.89 -11.11
N ILE A 42 20.90 6.85 -10.29
CA ILE A 42 19.89 7.84 -10.66
C ILE A 42 20.38 8.69 -11.83
N THR A 43 21.57 9.30 -11.72
CA THR A 43 22.07 10.20 -12.76
C THR A 43 22.39 9.49 -14.07
N LEU A 44 22.88 8.24 -14.03
CA LEU A 44 23.08 7.43 -15.24
C LEU A 44 21.76 7.05 -15.91
N ARG A 45 20.75 6.66 -15.12
CA ARG A 45 19.42 6.31 -15.64
C ARG A 45 18.68 7.51 -16.24
N HIS A 46 19.08 8.73 -15.85
CA HIS A 46 18.40 9.99 -16.17
C HIS A 46 19.35 11.07 -16.70
N ARG A 47 20.36 10.69 -17.49
CA ARG A 47 21.41 11.59 -18.00
C ARG A 47 20.94 12.79 -18.83
N HIS A 48 19.70 12.76 -19.31
CA HIS A 48 19.10 13.83 -20.13
C HIS A 48 18.04 14.64 -19.35
N ALA A 49 17.86 14.36 -18.06
CA ALA A 49 16.90 15.08 -17.23
C ALA A 49 17.41 16.49 -16.91
N SER A 50 16.53 17.47 -17.10
CA SER A 50 16.76 18.85 -16.68
C SER A 50 16.40 19.07 -15.22
N GLU A 51 15.43 18.30 -14.72
CA GLU A 51 15.04 18.30 -13.32
C GLU A 51 14.77 16.86 -12.84
N ILE A 52 15.30 16.51 -11.67
CA ILE A 52 15.07 15.23 -11.01
C ILE A 52 14.47 15.52 -9.63
N VAL A 53 13.25 15.04 -9.40
CA VAL A 53 12.55 15.12 -8.13
C VAL A 53 12.55 13.74 -7.48
N LEU A 54 13.25 13.63 -6.35
CA LEU A 54 13.36 12.41 -5.55
C LEU A 54 12.23 12.42 -4.51
N VAL A 55 11.29 11.49 -4.61
CA VAL A 55 10.08 11.45 -3.79
C VAL A 55 10.12 10.24 -2.87
N ASN A 56 9.83 10.45 -1.59
CA ASN A 56 9.84 9.39 -0.59
C ASN A 56 8.60 9.45 0.31
N ASP A 57 8.26 8.30 0.91
CA ASP A 57 7.18 8.23 1.91
C ASP A 57 7.49 9.06 3.15
N ARG A 58 6.43 9.41 3.87
CA ARG A 58 6.51 9.91 5.24
C ARG A 58 6.63 8.76 6.24
N TYR A 59 7.68 8.83 7.06
CA TYR A 59 7.89 7.91 8.19
C TYR A 59 7.84 8.63 9.55
N ASP A 60 7.51 9.92 9.56
CA ASP A 60 7.44 10.79 10.75
C ASP A 60 6.08 10.76 11.46
N LEU A 61 5.10 10.03 10.91
CA LEU A 61 3.74 9.98 11.44
C LEU A 61 3.60 8.95 12.57
N PRO A 62 2.76 9.23 13.58
CA PRO A 62 2.55 8.33 14.71
C PRO A 62 1.86 7.01 14.31
N PHE A 63 0.97 7.07 13.32
CA PHE A 63 0.26 5.92 12.78
C PHE A 63 -0.05 6.12 11.29
N THR A 64 -0.23 5.01 10.56
CA THR A 64 -0.58 4.99 9.14
C THR A 64 -1.52 3.83 8.82
N ILE A 65 -2.31 3.93 7.76
CA ILE A 65 -3.21 2.83 7.32
C ILE A 65 -2.47 1.53 6.96
N LYS A 66 -1.14 1.58 6.81
CA LYS A 66 -0.24 0.45 6.54
C LYS A 66 0.32 -0.21 7.81
N ASP A 67 0.03 0.29 9.01
CA ASP A 67 0.59 -0.24 10.26
C ASP A 67 0.28 -1.73 10.46
N SER A 68 -0.99 -2.13 10.23
CA SER A 68 -1.38 -3.54 10.37
C SER A 68 -0.62 -4.45 9.41
N GLU A 69 -0.41 -4.02 8.16
CA GLU A 69 0.31 -4.79 7.15
C GLU A 69 1.81 -4.84 7.47
N ARG A 70 2.40 -3.74 7.94
CA ARG A 70 3.79 -3.69 8.41
C ARG A 70 4.00 -4.66 9.58
N ASN A 71 3.05 -4.73 10.51
CA ASN A 71 3.08 -5.65 11.64
C ASN A 71 3.00 -7.12 11.21
N LEU A 72 2.11 -7.45 10.27
CA LEU A 72 2.00 -8.79 9.70
C LEU A 72 3.32 -9.22 9.02
N ARG A 73 3.94 -8.32 8.25
CA ARG A 73 5.24 -8.57 7.59
C ARG A 73 6.39 -8.70 8.59
N SER A 74 6.30 -8.06 9.76
CA SER A 74 7.34 -8.17 10.78
C SER A 74 7.28 -9.48 11.58
N GLY A 75 6.10 -10.09 11.75
CA GLY A 75 5.93 -11.22 12.68
C GLY A 75 6.27 -10.88 14.14
N ASN A 76 6.22 -11.85 15.05
CA ASN A 76 6.50 -11.67 16.49
C ASN A 76 7.99 -11.47 16.84
N SER A 77 8.83 -11.07 15.88
CA SER A 77 10.25 -10.84 16.15
C SER A 77 10.44 -9.58 17.00
N PRO A 78 11.39 -9.57 17.97
CA PRO A 78 11.73 -8.36 18.71
C PRO A 78 12.06 -7.23 17.74
N GLY A 79 11.54 -6.04 18.05
CA GLY A 79 11.59 -4.88 17.17
C GLY A 79 13.02 -4.57 16.70
N PRO A 80 13.23 -4.27 15.40
CA PRO A 80 14.56 -3.99 14.87
C PRO A 80 15.21 -2.82 15.61
N LYS A 81 16.49 -2.99 15.98
CA LYS A 81 17.28 -1.97 16.70
C LYS A 81 17.31 -0.66 15.91
N ASN A 82 17.23 0.45 16.63
CA ASN A 82 17.45 1.78 16.06
C ASN A 82 18.95 1.93 15.79
N VAL A 83 19.32 2.29 14.55
CA VAL A 83 20.72 2.38 14.11
C VAL A 83 21.03 3.81 13.70
N LEU A 84 22.09 4.37 14.26
CA LEU A 84 22.64 5.65 13.83
C LEU A 84 23.54 5.43 12.63
N ILE A 85 23.25 6.10 11.51
CA ILE A 85 24.07 6.03 10.30
C ILE A 85 25.21 7.04 10.42
N ARG A 86 26.45 6.58 10.23
CA ARG A 86 27.61 7.46 9.99
C ARG A 86 28.23 7.12 8.64
N ALA A 87 28.67 8.15 7.92
CA ALA A 87 29.17 8.03 6.54
C ALA A 87 30.33 7.02 6.39
N ALA A 88 31.21 6.95 7.38
CA ALA A 88 32.38 6.06 7.39
C ALA A 88 32.06 4.63 7.90
N ASP A 89 30.91 4.41 8.53
CA ASP A 89 30.57 3.09 9.07
C ASP A 89 30.35 2.10 7.93
N LYS A 90 30.72 0.84 8.20
CA LYS A 90 30.51 -0.28 7.29
C LYS A 90 29.01 -0.43 6.99
N PHE A 91 28.68 -0.55 5.72
CA PHE A 91 27.32 -0.81 5.27
C PHE A 91 26.90 -2.22 5.72
N PRO A 92 25.67 -2.41 6.24
CA PRO A 92 25.20 -3.70 6.74
C PRO A 92 25.13 -4.78 5.66
N SER A 93 25.05 -6.05 6.06
CA SER A 93 24.76 -7.19 5.16
C SER A 93 23.34 -7.08 4.56
N PRO A 94 22.98 -7.82 3.50
CA PRO A 94 21.65 -7.69 2.88
C PRO A 94 20.53 -7.96 3.90
N ARG A 95 20.69 -9.03 4.70
CA ARG A 95 19.76 -9.38 5.78
C ARG A 95 19.66 -8.29 6.83
N ALA A 96 20.80 -7.79 7.33
CA ALA A 96 20.81 -6.72 8.34
C ALA A 96 20.23 -5.40 7.79
N PHE A 97 20.37 -5.13 6.49
CA PHE A 97 19.75 -3.97 5.85
C PHE A 97 18.23 -4.12 5.75
N GLN A 98 17.72 -5.31 5.41
CA GLN A 98 16.29 -5.59 5.43
C GLN A 98 15.70 -5.48 6.84
N GLU A 99 16.41 -5.98 7.85
CA GLU A 99 16.04 -5.80 9.26
C GLU A 99 16.07 -4.33 9.66
N PHE A 100 17.08 -3.56 9.24
CA PHE A 100 17.17 -2.12 9.45
C PHE A 100 15.94 -1.38 8.87
N LEU A 101 15.55 -1.70 7.64
CA LEU A 101 14.41 -1.08 6.95
C LEU A 101 13.05 -1.44 7.57
N ARG A 102 12.95 -2.45 8.43
CA ARG A 102 11.69 -2.74 9.14
C ARG A 102 11.35 -1.72 10.22
N ASN A 103 12.31 -0.91 10.68
CA ASN A 103 12.07 0.17 11.63
C ASN A 103 11.77 1.50 10.90
N PRO A 104 10.60 2.12 11.08
CA PRO A 104 10.30 3.43 10.46
C PRO A 104 11.30 4.53 10.82
N ALA A 105 11.79 4.58 12.05
CA ALA A 105 12.78 5.59 12.48
C ALA A 105 14.13 5.42 11.75
N ASN A 106 14.52 4.18 11.44
CA ASN A 106 15.71 3.91 10.63
C ASN A 106 15.53 4.41 9.19
N LYS A 107 14.32 4.26 8.61
CA LYS A 107 14.03 4.79 7.27
C LYS A 107 14.09 6.32 7.25
N GLU A 108 13.55 6.99 8.27
CA GLU A 108 13.64 8.45 8.42
C GLU A 108 15.11 8.92 8.52
N ARG A 109 15.94 8.19 9.29
CA ARG A 109 17.38 8.47 9.37
C ARG A 109 18.08 8.27 8.03
N LEU A 110 17.72 7.22 7.30
CA LEU A 110 18.27 6.95 5.98
C LEU A 110 17.90 8.06 4.98
N GLN A 111 16.66 8.56 5.00
CA GLN A 111 16.22 9.71 4.21
C GLN A 111 17.10 10.94 4.49
N LYS A 112 17.27 11.32 5.76
CA LYS A 112 18.10 12.47 6.17
C LYS A 112 19.56 12.31 5.76
N PHE A 113 20.10 11.10 5.92
CA PHE A 113 21.46 10.79 5.50
C PHE A 113 21.64 10.94 3.99
N LEU A 114 20.77 10.31 3.18
CA LEU A 114 20.85 10.42 1.72
C LEU A 114 20.63 11.85 1.24
N GLN A 115 19.70 12.59 1.82
CA GLN A 115 19.50 14.00 1.50
C GLN A 115 20.80 14.81 1.69
N THR A 116 21.51 14.58 2.80
CA THR A 116 22.77 15.25 3.11
C THR A 116 23.86 14.91 2.09
N GLU A 117 24.04 13.62 1.78
CA GLU A 117 25.04 13.18 0.81
C GLU A 117 24.71 13.64 -0.62
N PHE A 118 23.43 13.59 -1.03
CA PHE A 118 23.00 14.02 -2.36
C PHE A 118 23.16 15.51 -2.58
N ASN A 119 22.98 16.33 -1.53
CA ASN A 119 23.25 17.76 -1.60
C ASN A 119 24.72 18.03 -1.99
N VAL A 120 25.67 17.24 -1.49
CA VAL A 120 27.07 17.35 -1.92
C VAL A 120 27.27 16.84 -3.36
N LEU A 121 26.71 15.68 -3.68
CA LEU A 121 26.94 15.00 -4.97
C LEU A 121 26.34 15.74 -6.17
N CYS A 122 25.19 16.41 -6.00
CA CYS A 122 24.53 17.15 -7.09
C CYS A 122 25.33 18.35 -7.61
N ARG A 123 26.33 18.85 -6.86
CA ARG A 123 27.22 19.93 -7.30
C ARG A 123 28.01 19.59 -8.56
N VAL A 124 28.22 18.30 -8.83
CA VAL A 124 28.91 17.81 -10.05
C VAL A 124 28.00 17.88 -11.29
N TYR A 125 26.71 18.16 -11.10
CA TYR A 125 25.69 18.19 -12.16
C TYR A 125 25.02 19.58 -12.23
N PRO A 126 25.76 20.66 -12.57
CA PRO A 126 25.26 22.03 -12.49
C PRO A 126 24.11 22.34 -13.46
N ASN A 127 23.92 21.52 -14.49
CA ASN A 127 22.87 21.70 -15.51
C ASN A 127 21.59 20.90 -15.21
N THR A 128 21.54 20.19 -14.08
CA THR A 128 20.38 19.41 -13.65
C THR A 128 19.91 19.92 -12.31
N LYS A 129 18.65 20.36 -12.25
CA LYS A 129 18.02 20.76 -10.99
C LYS A 129 17.62 19.51 -10.20
N PHE A 130 17.98 19.43 -8.94
CA PHE A 130 17.55 18.35 -8.06
C PHE A 130 16.59 18.87 -7.01
N VAL A 131 15.53 18.11 -6.74
CA VAL A 131 14.59 18.38 -5.64
C VAL A 131 14.43 17.11 -4.82
N TYR A 132 14.46 17.24 -3.50
CA TYR A 132 14.21 16.16 -2.56
C TYR A 132 12.89 16.41 -1.83
N SER A 133 11.94 15.49 -1.92
CA SER A 133 10.59 15.59 -1.36
C SER A 133 10.30 14.42 -0.41
N VAL A 134 9.72 14.76 0.75
CA VAL A 134 9.16 13.83 1.74
C VAL A 134 7.74 14.25 2.11
N GLY A 135 6.97 14.81 1.17
CA GLY A 135 5.64 15.39 1.43
C GLY A 135 5.72 16.86 1.87
N PRO A 136 5.50 17.19 3.16
CA PRO A 136 5.39 18.59 3.62
C PRO A 136 6.74 19.33 3.65
N LYS A 137 7.82 18.65 3.29
CA LYS A 137 9.15 19.23 3.24
C LYS A 137 9.78 18.87 1.90
N CYS A 138 10.03 19.91 1.11
CA CYS A 138 10.69 19.81 -0.18
C CYS A 138 11.86 20.78 -0.23
N TRP A 139 13.00 20.35 -0.78
CA TRP A 139 14.20 21.18 -0.86
C TRP A 139 14.85 21.07 -2.22
N THR A 140 15.30 22.19 -2.77
CA THR A 140 16.19 22.19 -3.93
C THR A 140 17.61 21.84 -3.48
N MET A 141 18.34 21.12 -4.33
CA MET A 141 19.75 20.78 -4.10
C MET A 141 20.59 21.34 -5.27
N PRO A 142 21.79 21.90 -4.99
CA PRO A 142 22.48 21.93 -3.69
C PRO A 142 22.08 23.09 -2.75
N ASP A 143 21.29 24.06 -3.21
CA ASP A 143 21.09 25.32 -2.48
C ASP A 143 20.40 25.16 -1.12
N GLY A 144 19.67 24.06 -0.91
CA GLY A 144 18.95 23.78 0.34
C GLY A 144 17.71 24.65 0.53
N ASN A 145 17.32 25.44 -0.48
CA ASN A 145 16.15 26.29 -0.43
C ASN A 145 14.86 25.45 -0.38
N ARG A 146 13.87 25.91 0.37
CA ARG A 146 12.55 25.27 0.41
C ARG A 146 11.86 25.37 -0.94
N CYS A 147 11.31 24.26 -1.41
CA CYS A 147 10.55 24.18 -2.66
C CYS A 147 9.04 24.10 -2.34
N GLY A 148 8.47 25.22 -1.88
CA GLY A 148 7.08 25.29 -1.41
C GLY A 148 6.04 24.83 -2.43
N ASN A 149 6.33 24.95 -3.73
CA ASN A 149 5.41 24.54 -4.79
C ASN A 149 5.13 23.03 -4.84
N TYR A 150 6.03 22.21 -4.29
CA TYR A 150 5.92 20.75 -4.26
C TYR A 150 5.56 20.19 -2.89
N GLU A 151 5.29 21.04 -1.90
CA GLU A 151 4.91 20.63 -0.55
C GLU A 151 3.43 20.21 -0.50
N CYS A 152 3.17 19.06 0.12
CA CYS A 152 1.83 18.50 0.36
C CYS A 152 1.84 17.61 1.60
N ASP A 153 0.67 17.37 2.19
CA ASP A 153 0.52 16.49 3.35
C ASP A 153 0.21 15.03 2.99
N HIS A 154 0.36 14.66 1.72
CA HIS A 154 0.33 13.26 1.30
C HIS A 154 1.38 12.42 2.03
N ILE A 155 0.99 11.19 2.38
CA ILE A 155 1.79 10.28 3.22
C ILE A 155 2.68 9.39 2.37
N GLU A 156 2.15 8.89 1.27
CA GLU A 156 2.78 7.85 0.45
C GLU A 156 3.40 8.45 -0.80
N ALA A 157 4.59 7.97 -1.18
CA ALA A 157 5.36 8.50 -2.28
C ALA A 157 4.61 8.43 -3.63
N ASP A 158 3.75 7.42 -3.80
CA ASP A 158 2.89 7.26 -4.97
C ASP A 158 1.97 8.48 -5.17
N THR A 159 1.27 8.93 -4.12
CA THR A 159 0.42 10.12 -4.16
C THR A 159 1.21 11.42 -4.26
N VAL A 160 2.35 11.54 -3.55
CA VAL A 160 3.23 12.72 -3.64
C VAL A 160 3.76 12.92 -5.06
N ILE A 161 4.13 11.85 -5.77
CA ILE A 161 4.59 11.92 -7.16
C ILE A 161 3.55 12.57 -8.07
N PHE A 162 2.27 12.17 -7.95
CA PHE A 162 1.21 12.74 -8.80
C PHE A 162 0.82 14.15 -8.37
N PHE A 163 0.94 14.48 -7.08
CA PHE A 163 0.83 15.87 -6.62
C PHE A 163 1.87 16.75 -7.31
N VAL A 164 3.16 16.35 -7.29
CA VAL A 164 4.24 17.09 -7.94
C VAL A 164 4.00 17.20 -9.45
N TYR A 165 3.60 16.12 -10.12
CA TYR A 165 3.21 16.15 -11.52
C TYR A 165 2.11 17.18 -11.79
N SER A 166 1.06 17.23 -10.95
CA SER A 166 -0.01 18.22 -11.08
C SER A 166 0.51 19.66 -10.99
N LYS A 167 1.50 19.92 -10.13
CA LYS A 167 2.11 21.24 -9.93
C LYS A 167 2.99 21.63 -11.11
N ILE A 168 3.75 20.69 -11.67
CA ILE A 168 4.52 20.89 -12.91
C ILE A 168 3.58 21.25 -14.06
N ARG A 169 2.43 20.57 -14.20
CA ARG A 169 1.46 20.89 -15.26
C ARG A 169 0.78 22.25 -15.05
N ARG A 170 0.40 22.56 -13.80
CA ARG A 170 -0.20 23.86 -13.44
C ARG A 170 0.74 25.05 -13.62
N SER A 171 2.06 24.85 -13.55
CA SER A 171 3.04 25.90 -13.84
C SER A 171 3.25 26.14 -15.34
N GLY A 172 2.52 25.42 -16.21
CA GLY A 172 2.57 25.57 -17.67
C GLY A 172 3.67 24.76 -18.35
N ILE A 173 4.38 23.89 -17.62
CA ILE A 173 5.40 23.02 -18.20
C ILE A 173 4.70 21.91 -18.99
N GLN A 174 4.89 21.90 -20.31
CA GLN A 174 4.29 20.92 -21.24
C GLN A 174 5.24 19.80 -21.66
N THR A 175 6.49 19.80 -21.20
CA THR A 175 7.46 18.79 -21.59
C THR A 175 7.16 17.42 -20.98
N LEU A 176 7.75 16.36 -21.55
CA LEU A 176 7.60 14.99 -21.05
C LEU A 176 8.04 14.88 -19.58
N VAL A 177 7.17 14.29 -18.76
CA VAL A 177 7.49 13.88 -17.39
C VAL A 177 7.56 12.35 -17.35
N ILE A 178 8.65 11.81 -16.83
CA ILE A 178 8.85 10.37 -16.63
C ILE A 178 8.82 10.05 -15.15
N ILE A 179 7.97 9.11 -14.75
CA ILE A 179 8.02 8.50 -13.42
C ILE A 179 8.91 7.25 -13.51
N ASP A 180 10.02 7.19 -12.78
CA ASP A 180 10.86 5.98 -12.64
C ASP A 180 10.50 5.28 -11.33
N ALA A 181 9.61 4.31 -11.43
CA ALA A 181 9.13 3.51 -10.31
C ALA A 181 8.68 2.12 -10.78
N GLU A 182 8.91 1.11 -9.94
CA GLU A 182 8.51 -0.28 -10.22
C GLU A 182 7.18 -0.68 -9.55
N ASP A 183 6.63 0.18 -8.70
CA ASP A 183 5.42 -0.08 -7.94
C ASP A 183 4.18 -0.17 -8.86
N THR A 184 3.35 -1.18 -8.64
CA THR A 184 2.10 -1.37 -9.39
C THR A 184 1.07 -0.31 -9.02
N ASP A 185 1.08 0.19 -7.78
CA ASP A 185 0.15 1.24 -7.35
C ASP A 185 0.40 2.53 -8.16
N ILE A 186 1.67 2.85 -8.47
CA ILE A 186 2.04 3.97 -9.32
C ILE A 186 1.55 3.75 -10.77
N LEU A 187 1.66 2.54 -11.32
CA LEU A 187 1.16 2.25 -12.68
C LEU A 187 -0.37 2.43 -12.79
N VAL A 188 -1.10 2.01 -11.76
CA VAL A 188 -2.56 2.17 -11.69
C VAL A 188 -2.94 3.65 -11.63
N VAL A 189 -2.32 4.41 -10.73
CA VAL A 189 -2.64 5.84 -10.57
C VAL A 189 -2.15 6.65 -11.78
N SER A 190 -1.01 6.32 -12.39
CA SER A 190 -0.52 7.02 -13.58
C SER A 190 -1.47 6.91 -14.77
N THR A 191 -2.14 5.76 -14.90
CA THR A 191 -3.17 5.52 -15.92
C THR A 191 -4.35 6.49 -15.76
N TYR A 192 -4.83 6.66 -14.53
CA TYR A 192 -5.89 7.62 -14.21
C TYR A 192 -5.45 9.07 -14.43
N VAL A 193 -4.27 9.43 -13.91
CA VAL A 193 -3.74 10.80 -13.95
C VAL A 193 -3.47 11.26 -15.38
N ALA A 194 -2.87 10.40 -16.21
CA ALA A 194 -2.63 10.71 -17.63
C ALA A 194 -3.93 11.01 -18.39
N ASN A 195 -5.05 10.41 -18.00
CA ASN A 195 -6.35 10.65 -18.63
C ASN A 195 -7.13 11.84 -18.03
N THR A 196 -6.67 12.38 -16.90
CA THR A 196 -7.33 13.47 -16.16
C THR A 196 -6.63 14.81 -16.31
N ILE A 197 -5.29 14.81 -16.39
CA ILE A 197 -4.46 16.00 -16.55
C ILE A 197 -3.86 16.01 -17.96
N ASP A 198 -3.96 17.14 -18.63
CA ASP A 198 -3.33 17.33 -19.94
C ASP A 198 -1.80 17.40 -19.82
N GLY A 199 -1.13 16.70 -20.73
CA GLY A 199 0.32 16.66 -20.85
C GLY A 199 0.91 15.24 -20.94
N ASP A 200 2.15 15.17 -21.39
CA ASP A 200 2.84 13.90 -21.66
C ASP A 200 3.36 13.24 -20.39
N LEU A 201 2.71 12.19 -19.93
CA LEU A 201 3.12 11.41 -18.77
C LEU A 201 3.55 10.01 -19.22
N ALA A 202 4.79 9.64 -18.92
CA ALA A 202 5.26 8.29 -19.13
C ALA A 202 5.77 7.66 -17.83
N ILE A 203 5.71 6.35 -17.76
CA ILE A 203 6.31 5.57 -16.68
C ILE A 203 7.47 4.74 -17.25
N LYS A 204 8.60 4.81 -16.58
CA LYS A 204 9.76 3.97 -16.88
C LYS A 204 9.73 2.75 -15.99
N ARG A 205 9.67 1.57 -16.60
CA ARG A 205 9.76 0.28 -15.91
C ARG A 205 10.88 -0.52 -16.54
N LYS A 206 11.86 -0.93 -15.75
CA LYS A 206 13.10 -1.57 -16.21
C LYS A 206 13.80 -0.71 -17.29
N GLN A 207 13.70 -1.13 -18.56
CA GLN A 207 14.29 -0.47 -19.72
C GLN A 207 13.23 0.23 -20.60
N ASP A 208 11.95 -0.05 -20.37
CA ASP A 208 10.86 0.46 -21.20
C ASP A 208 10.32 1.78 -20.66
N ILE A 209 9.96 2.69 -21.57
CA ILE A 209 9.23 3.91 -21.27
C ILE A 209 7.85 3.76 -21.91
N ILE A 210 6.81 3.79 -21.07
CA ILE A 210 5.44 3.52 -21.48
C ILE A 210 4.63 4.81 -21.34
N ASP A 211 3.99 5.26 -22.41
CA ASP A 211 3.02 6.36 -22.36
C ASP A 211 1.81 5.91 -21.52
N CYS A 212 1.60 6.58 -20.39
CA CYS A 212 0.55 6.24 -19.44
C CYS A 212 -0.86 6.41 -20.03
N ARG A 213 -1.04 7.25 -21.05
CA ARG A 213 -2.34 7.44 -21.72
C ARG A 213 -2.73 6.23 -22.57
N THR A 214 -1.75 5.45 -23.03
CA THR A 214 -1.97 4.27 -23.87
C THR A 214 -2.23 2.98 -23.09
N LEU A 215 -2.10 3.01 -21.75
CA LEU A 215 -2.25 1.84 -20.88
C LEU A 215 -3.66 1.26 -20.91
N CYS A 216 -4.69 2.10 -20.99
CA CYS A 216 -6.06 1.67 -21.21
C CYS A 216 -6.92 2.79 -21.82
N PRO A 217 -8.08 2.46 -22.40
CA PRO A 217 -9.07 3.45 -22.82
C PRO A 217 -9.52 4.35 -21.67
N LYS A 218 -9.97 5.56 -21.99
CA LYS A 218 -10.38 6.58 -21.00
C LYS A 218 -11.48 6.06 -20.07
N GLU A 219 -12.44 5.31 -20.61
CA GLU A 219 -13.57 4.76 -19.88
C GLU A 219 -13.14 3.76 -18.79
N ILE A 220 -11.99 3.12 -19.01
CA ILE A 220 -11.35 2.19 -18.06
C ILE A 220 -10.43 2.95 -17.10
N ALA A 221 -9.77 4.00 -17.56
CA ALA A 221 -8.91 4.81 -16.69
C ALA A 221 -9.70 5.41 -15.52
N ASP A 222 -10.96 5.80 -15.76
CA ASP A 222 -11.85 6.39 -14.74
C ASP A 222 -12.22 5.43 -13.60
N ILE A 223 -12.10 4.12 -13.80
CA ILE A 223 -12.48 3.09 -12.80
C ILE A 223 -11.29 2.29 -12.27
N ILE A 224 -10.07 2.51 -12.80
CA ILE A 224 -8.93 1.64 -12.53
C ILE A 224 -8.49 1.69 -11.05
N ILE A 225 -8.55 2.87 -10.43
CA ILE A 225 -8.23 3.08 -9.01
C ILE A 225 -9.20 2.31 -8.10
N PRO A 226 -10.54 2.58 -8.14
CA PRO A 226 -11.47 1.85 -7.27
C PRO A 226 -11.47 0.35 -7.53
N LEU A 227 -11.28 -0.09 -8.78
CA LEU A 227 -11.17 -1.49 -9.12
C LEU A 227 -9.94 -2.17 -8.49
N HIS A 228 -8.76 -1.54 -8.61
CA HIS A 228 -7.52 -2.05 -8.03
C HIS A 228 -7.64 -2.20 -6.52
N ILE A 229 -8.09 -1.14 -5.83
CA ILE A 229 -8.24 -1.13 -4.39
C ILE A 229 -9.32 -2.13 -3.94
N HIS A 230 -10.44 -2.25 -4.65
CA HIS A 230 -11.49 -3.20 -4.27
C HIS A 230 -11.07 -4.67 -4.44
N SER A 231 -10.36 -4.96 -5.54
CA SER A 231 -9.82 -6.31 -5.81
C SER A 231 -8.72 -6.73 -4.84
N GLY A 232 -8.08 -5.76 -4.18
CA GLY A 232 -7.15 -5.93 -3.07
C GLY A 232 -5.83 -5.20 -3.33
N CYS A 233 -5.37 -4.41 -2.37
CA CYS A 233 -4.05 -3.77 -2.37
C CYS A 233 -3.39 -3.93 -0.98
N ASP A 234 -2.28 -3.24 -0.72
CA ASP A 234 -1.54 -3.33 0.56
C ASP A 234 -2.40 -3.11 1.82
N THR A 235 -3.53 -2.43 1.69
CA THR A 235 -4.35 -1.93 2.79
C THR A 235 -5.80 -2.44 2.71
N THR A 236 -6.14 -3.20 1.68
CA THR A 236 -7.44 -3.88 1.52
C THR A 236 -7.23 -5.34 1.13
N ALA A 237 -7.81 -6.25 1.91
CA ALA A 237 -7.68 -7.68 1.63
C ALA A 237 -8.31 -8.08 0.29
N ALA A 238 -7.64 -8.93 -0.48
CA ALA A 238 -8.20 -9.56 -1.66
C ALA A 238 -9.31 -10.57 -1.29
N PHE A 239 -10.20 -10.87 -2.24
CA PHE A 239 -11.19 -11.92 -2.07
C PHE A 239 -10.53 -13.29 -2.28
N PHE A 240 -10.76 -14.23 -1.36
CA PHE A 240 -10.09 -15.52 -1.36
C PHE A 240 -10.37 -16.31 -2.65
N ALA A 241 -9.29 -16.82 -3.27
CA ALA A 241 -9.33 -17.57 -4.53
C ALA A 241 -9.98 -16.80 -5.71
N ARG A 242 -9.99 -15.46 -5.68
CA ARG A 242 -10.45 -14.61 -6.80
C ARG A 242 -9.27 -13.84 -7.37
N GLY A 243 -8.84 -14.21 -8.58
CA GLY A 243 -7.71 -13.57 -9.26
C GLY A 243 -8.08 -12.19 -9.82
N LYS A 244 -7.19 -11.20 -9.67
CA LYS A 244 -7.40 -9.83 -10.17
C LYS A 244 -7.76 -9.78 -11.66
N THR A 245 -7.04 -10.53 -12.49
CA THR A 245 -7.29 -10.60 -13.95
C THR A 245 -8.76 -10.88 -14.26
N THR A 246 -9.35 -11.90 -13.62
CA THR A 246 -10.75 -12.27 -13.86
C THR A 246 -11.74 -11.19 -13.42
N ILE A 247 -11.41 -10.41 -12.39
CA ILE A 247 -12.25 -9.30 -11.92
C ILE A 247 -12.14 -8.13 -12.89
N TYR A 248 -10.92 -7.85 -13.39
CA TYR A 248 -10.66 -6.79 -14.36
C TYR A 248 -11.37 -7.06 -15.68
N ASP A 249 -11.24 -8.26 -16.24
CA ASP A 249 -11.88 -8.64 -17.51
C ASP A 249 -13.40 -8.41 -17.46
N LYS A 250 -14.03 -8.79 -16.34
CA LYS A 250 -15.47 -8.57 -16.13
C LYS A 250 -15.84 -7.10 -15.98
N ALA A 251 -15.07 -6.33 -15.21
CA ALA A 251 -15.32 -4.90 -15.06
C ALA A 251 -15.12 -4.15 -16.39
N PHE A 252 -14.16 -4.58 -17.21
CA PHE A 252 -13.88 -3.95 -18.50
C PHE A 252 -14.95 -4.31 -19.54
N ALA A 253 -15.55 -5.50 -19.45
CA ALA A 253 -16.62 -5.92 -20.33
C ALA A 253 -18.00 -5.32 -19.99
N SER A 254 -18.24 -4.89 -18.74
CA SER A 254 -19.57 -4.49 -18.25
C SER A 254 -19.67 -2.99 -17.94
N GLU A 255 -20.59 -2.29 -18.62
CA GLU A 255 -20.88 -0.88 -18.30
C GLU A 255 -21.48 -0.73 -16.89
N ASP A 256 -22.39 -1.62 -16.49
CA ASP A 256 -22.96 -1.62 -15.13
C ASP A 256 -21.86 -1.69 -14.05
N ALA A 257 -20.87 -2.56 -14.25
CA ALA A 257 -19.72 -2.65 -13.35
C ALA A 257 -18.94 -1.33 -13.27
N ARG A 258 -18.74 -0.67 -14.41
CA ARG A 258 -18.05 0.63 -14.48
C ARG A 258 -18.85 1.73 -13.80
N VAL A 259 -20.16 1.81 -14.01
CA VAL A 259 -21.03 2.81 -13.37
C VAL A 259 -20.92 2.72 -11.84
N ILE A 260 -21.00 1.50 -11.29
CA ILE A 260 -20.85 1.27 -9.85
C ILE A 260 -19.45 1.72 -9.38
N LEU A 261 -18.39 1.34 -10.08
CA LEU A 261 -17.02 1.68 -9.68
C LEU A 261 -16.75 3.20 -9.72
N ARG A 262 -17.38 3.95 -10.65
CA ARG A 262 -17.22 5.41 -10.74
C ARG A 262 -17.78 6.15 -9.53
N SER A 263 -18.73 5.57 -8.77
CA SER A 263 -19.31 6.22 -7.58
C SER A 263 -18.40 6.12 -6.35
N VAL A 264 -17.46 5.17 -6.34
CA VAL A 264 -16.54 4.91 -5.23
C VAL A 264 -15.51 6.03 -5.08
N GLY A 265 -15.27 6.47 -3.84
CA GLY A 265 -14.27 7.48 -3.49
C GLY A 265 -14.64 8.91 -3.86
N LYS A 266 -15.90 9.18 -4.22
CA LYS A 266 -16.37 10.54 -4.54
C LYS A 266 -16.71 11.39 -3.31
N SER A 267 -17.00 10.76 -2.17
CA SER A 267 -17.32 11.45 -0.93
C SER A 267 -16.90 10.65 0.30
N LEU A 268 -16.75 11.37 1.41
CA LEU A 268 -16.52 10.81 2.74
C LEU A 268 -17.53 11.44 3.72
N PRO A 269 -18.25 10.65 4.54
CA PRO A 269 -18.26 9.18 4.60
C PRO A 269 -18.88 8.53 3.35
N VAL A 270 -18.68 7.21 3.19
CA VAL A 270 -19.26 6.47 2.06
C VAL A 270 -20.81 6.50 2.14
N PRO A 271 -21.50 6.90 1.06
CA PRO A 271 -22.97 6.88 1.03
C PRO A 271 -23.53 5.46 1.08
N GLN A 272 -24.70 5.29 1.70
CA GLN A 272 -25.37 3.98 1.81
C GLN A 272 -25.64 3.35 0.44
N VAL A 273 -26.03 4.15 -0.55
CA VAL A 273 -26.25 3.68 -1.93
C VAL A 273 -24.99 3.04 -2.52
N VAL A 274 -23.80 3.60 -2.27
CA VAL A 274 -22.53 3.05 -2.75
C VAL A 274 -22.22 1.72 -2.06
N LEU A 275 -22.57 1.56 -0.77
CA LEU A 275 -22.43 0.28 -0.07
C LEU A 275 -23.30 -0.80 -0.71
N ASP A 276 -24.57 -0.47 -1.00
CA ASP A 276 -25.52 -1.38 -1.63
C ASP A 276 -25.09 -1.76 -3.06
N GLU A 277 -24.66 -0.78 -3.86
CA GLU A 277 -24.13 -0.99 -5.22
C GLU A 277 -22.87 -1.87 -5.21
N MET A 278 -21.93 -1.63 -4.28
CA MET A 278 -20.71 -2.42 -4.17
C MET A 278 -20.97 -3.85 -3.66
N ALA A 279 -22.02 -4.07 -2.88
CA ALA A 279 -22.47 -5.41 -2.53
C ALA A 279 -22.95 -6.15 -3.79
N MET A 280 -23.76 -5.49 -4.62
CA MET A 280 -24.18 -6.05 -5.91
C MET A 280 -23.02 -6.29 -6.87
N PHE A 281 -22.04 -5.39 -6.92
CA PHE A 281 -20.82 -5.58 -7.68
C PHE A 281 -20.08 -6.85 -7.24
N THR A 282 -19.96 -7.06 -5.92
CA THR A 282 -19.27 -8.20 -5.34
C THR A 282 -19.99 -9.51 -5.70
N ILE A 283 -21.31 -9.54 -5.55
CA ILE A 283 -22.14 -10.71 -5.89
C ILE A 283 -21.98 -11.06 -7.38
N LYS A 284 -22.26 -10.09 -8.27
CA LYS A 284 -22.30 -10.31 -9.73
C LYS A 284 -20.92 -10.52 -10.35
N PHE A 285 -19.97 -9.62 -10.09
CA PHE A 285 -18.72 -9.62 -10.84
C PHE A 285 -17.61 -10.43 -10.15
N ILE A 286 -17.55 -10.42 -8.81
CA ILE A 286 -16.51 -11.16 -8.07
C ILE A 286 -16.91 -12.62 -7.86
N TYR A 287 -18.13 -12.87 -7.39
CA TYR A 287 -18.60 -14.23 -7.11
C TYR A 287 -19.31 -14.90 -8.28
N ASN A 288 -19.58 -14.16 -9.36
CA ASN A 288 -20.25 -14.64 -10.56
C ASN A 288 -21.67 -15.15 -10.29
N ASP A 289 -22.38 -14.48 -9.39
CA ASP A 289 -23.73 -14.82 -9.00
C ASP A 289 -24.71 -13.79 -9.56
N ASN A 290 -25.53 -14.20 -10.53
CA ASN A 290 -26.51 -13.33 -11.18
C ASN A 290 -27.93 -13.45 -10.63
N HIS A 291 -28.18 -14.35 -9.67
CA HIS A 291 -29.53 -14.55 -9.14
C HIS A 291 -29.68 -14.17 -7.67
N SER A 292 -28.58 -13.91 -6.95
CA SER A 292 -28.64 -13.47 -5.56
C SER A 292 -28.84 -11.96 -5.49
N GLN A 293 -29.73 -11.51 -4.61
CA GLN A 293 -29.99 -10.07 -4.40
C GLN A 293 -29.25 -9.54 -3.17
N THR A 294 -28.83 -10.42 -2.26
CA THR A 294 -28.07 -10.06 -1.06
C THR A 294 -26.81 -10.89 -0.93
N LEU A 295 -25.84 -10.39 -0.15
CA LEU A 295 -24.63 -11.15 0.19
C LEU A 295 -24.95 -12.42 0.97
N GLY A 296 -26.00 -12.39 1.80
CA GLY A 296 -26.49 -13.56 2.53
C GLY A 296 -27.00 -14.65 1.60
N ASP A 297 -27.85 -14.27 0.62
CA ASP A 297 -28.37 -15.20 -0.39
C ASP A 297 -27.24 -15.80 -1.22
N ALA A 298 -26.28 -14.97 -1.63
CA ALA A 298 -25.11 -15.39 -2.39
C ALA A 298 -24.27 -16.40 -1.60
N SER A 299 -24.08 -16.16 -0.30
CA SER A 299 -23.38 -17.09 0.60
C SER A 299 -24.14 -18.40 0.79
N ALA A 300 -25.44 -18.36 1.03
CA ALA A 300 -26.27 -19.56 1.20
C ALA A 300 -26.32 -20.42 -0.07
N ARG A 301 -26.50 -19.78 -1.23
CA ARG A 301 -26.46 -20.47 -2.52
C ARG A 301 -25.09 -21.07 -2.77
N LYS A 302 -24.02 -20.28 -2.58
CA LYS A 302 -22.66 -20.73 -2.82
C LYS A 302 -22.29 -21.92 -1.94
N TRP A 303 -22.75 -21.94 -0.69
CA TRP A 303 -22.59 -23.07 0.22
C TRP A 303 -23.31 -24.34 -0.26
N THR A 304 -24.53 -24.20 -0.76
CA THR A 304 -25.34 -25.32 -1.28
C THR A 304 -24.73 -25.91 -2.56
N GLU A 305 -24.14 -25.08 -3.43
CA GLU A 305 -23.46 -25.52 -4.66
C GLU A 305 -22.14 -26.26 -4.40
N MET A 306 -21.50 -26.06 -3.24
CA MET A 306 -20.24 -26.72 -2.91
C MET A 306 -20.45 -28.22 -2.61
N LYS A 307 -20.19 -29.07 -3.61
CA LYS A 307 -20.31 -30.54 -3.49
C LYS A 307 -19.15 -31.20 -2.74
N LYS A 308 -17.91 -30.73 -2.90
CA LYS A 308 -16.69 -31.27 -2.24
C LYS A 308 -15.84 -30.11 -1.69
N ARG A 309 -15.14 -30.33 -0.57
CA ARG A 309 -14.29 -29.32 0.11
C ARG A 309 -15.05 -28.03 0.44
N LYS A 310 -16.13 -28.17 1.21
CA LYS A 310 -16.86 -27.03 1.77
C LYS A 310 -15.89 -26.19 2.60
N SER A 311 -15.81 -24.91 2.29
CA SER A 311 -14.89 -23.99 2.96
C SER A 311 -15.57 -22.64 3.07
N THR A 312 -15.64 -22.13 4.30
CA THR A 312 -16.18 -20.80 4.61
C THR A 312 -15.36 -19.69 3.97
N LEU A 313 -14.06 -19.92 3.72
CA LEU A 313 -13.17 -18.96 3.04
C LEU A 313 -13.62 -18.64 1.61
N ARG A 314 -14.34 -19.56 0.95
CA ARG A 314 -14.80 -19.40 -0.44
C ARG A 314 -16.17 -18.73 -0.56
N LEU A 315 -16.81 -18.40 0.55
CA LEU A 315 -18.09 -17.72 0.57
C LEU A 315 -17.91 -16.21 0.34
N PRO A 316 -18.92 -15.52 -0.22
CA PRO A 316 -19.05 -14.08 -0.08
C PRO A 316 -18.93 -13.64 1.37
N PRO A 317 -18.37 -12.44 1.64
CA PRO A 317 -18.40 -11.87 2.98
C PRO A 317 -19.85 -11.60 3.41
N ASP A 318 -20.10 -11.60 4.71
CA ASP A 318 -21.35 -11.07 5.24
C ASP A 318 -21.42 -9.54 5.03
N ARG A 319 -22.61 -8.98 5.21
CA ARG A 319 -22.86 -7.54 4.98
C ARG A 319 -21.97 -6.63 5.84
N ASN A 320 -21.75 -6.98 7.10
CA ASN A 320 -20.97 -6.13 8.01
C ASN A 320 -19.50 -6.09 7.61
N SER A 321 -18.91 -7.27 7.38
CA SER A 321 -17.51 -7.38 6.92
C SER A 321 -17.31 -6.70 5.57
N HIS A 322 -18.28 -6.83 4.67
CA HIS A 322 -18.28 -6.18 3.35
C HIS A 322 -18.32 -4.66 3.47
N ASP A 323 -19.28 -4.09 4.21
CA ASP A 323 -19.42 -2.64 4.37
C ASP A 323 -18.15 -2.02 4.96
N LEU A 324 -17.53 -2.69 5.94
CA LEU A 324 -16.25 -2.25 6.52
C LEU A 324 -15.11 -2.28 5.50
N LYS A 325 -15.06 -3.29 4.61
CA LYS A 325 -14.14 -3.30 3.48
C LYS A 325 -14.41 -2.15 2.53
N ILE A 326 -15.67 -1.88 2.16
CA ILE A 326 -16.01 -0.80 1.23
C ILE A 326 -15.69 0.57 1.82
N LYS A 327 -15.86 0.78 3.14
CA LYS A 327 -15.41 2.01 3.81
C LYS A 327 -13.91 2.27 3.58
N ARG A 328 -13.07 1.23 3.72
CA ARG A 328 -11.63 1.33 3.46
C ARG A 328 -11.31 1.60 1.99
N VAL A 329 -11.97 0.86 1.10
CA VAL A 329 -11.82 1.02 -0.35
C VAL A 329 -12.19 2.44 -0.78
N ASN A 330 -13.32 2.96 -0.30
CA ASN A 330 -13.80 4.30 -0.60
C ASN A 330 -12.82 5.37 -0.10
N TYR A 331 -12.31 5.23 1.13
CA TYR A 331 -11.34 6.16 1.69
C TYR A 331 -10.04 6.24 0.88
N GLN A 332 -9.46 5.09 0.51
CA GLN A 332 -8.22 5.10 -0.29
C GLN A 332 -8.45 5.58 -1.71
N THR A 333 -9.58 5.21 -2.31
CA THR A 333 -9.97 5.72 -3.62
C THR A 333 -10.09 7.24 -3.56
N PHE A 334 -10.76 7.78 -2.53
CA PHE A 334 -10.87 9.22 -2.32
C PHE A 334 -9.50 9.89 -2.25
N MET A 335 -8.55 9.31 -1.50
CA MET A 335 -7.19 9.84 -1.40
C MET A 335 -6.46 9.87 -2.75
N MET A 336 -6.51 8.78 -3.51
CA MET A 336 -5.84 8.69 -4.81
C MET A 336 -6.51 9.54 -5.89
N LEU A 337 -7.83 9.76 -5.82
CA LEU A 337 -8.55 10.66 -6.74
C LEU A 337 -8.28 12.15 -6.45
N ASN A 338 -7.92 12.50 -5.21
CA ASN A 338 -7.62 13.87 -4.78
C ASN A 338 -6.11 14.12 -4.64
N PHE A 339 -5.29 13.44 -5.45
CA PHE A 339 -3.83 13.57 -5.48
C PHE A 339 -3.32 15.00 -5.77
N ASP A 340 -4.19 15.89 -6.27
CA ASP A 340 -3.83 17.24 -6.68
C ASP A 340 -4.01 18.28 -5.56
N LYS A 341 -4.55 17.86 -4.40
CA LYS A 341 -4.80 18.70 -3.22
C LYS A 341 -3.61 18.63 -2.28
N ALA A 342 -3.21 19.78 -1.74
CA ALA A 342 -2.07 19.84 -0.81
C ALA A 342 -2.46 19.44 0.61
N ASP A 343 -3.74 19.60 0.95
CA ASP A 343 -4.30 19.42 2.30
C ASP A 343 -4.10 17.99 2.82
N PRO A 344 -4.03 17.82 4.16
CA PRO A 344 -3.84 16.50 4.74
C PRO A 344 -4.99 15.56 4.37
N PRO A 345 -4.69 14.25 4.23
CA PRO A 345 -5.73 13.23 4.23
C PRO A 345 -6.70 13.47 5.40
N PRO A 346 -8.02 13.34 5.20
CA PRO A 346 -8.92 13.19 6.34
C PRO A 346 -8.46 12.00 7.18
N SER A 347 -8.75 12.00 8.49
CA SER A 347 -8.34 10.87 9.34
C SER A 347 -8.92 9.54 8.82
N PRO A 348 -8.16 8.43 8.79
CA PRO A 348 -8.68 7.12 8.40
C PRO A 348 -9.62 6.51 9.46
N ILE A 349 -9.61 7.05 10.67
CA ILE A 349 -10.44 6.57 11.78
C ILE A 349 -11.92 6.76 11.43
N ASN A 350 -12.75 5.76 11.73
CA ASN A 350 -14.16 5.66 11.33
C ASN A 350 -14.41 5.41 9.83
N HIS A 351 -13.37 5.37 9.01
CA HIS A 351 -13.43 4.97 7.59
C HIS A 351 -13.02 3.51 7.38
N GLY A 352 -13.31 2.65 8.36
CA GLY A 352 -12.97 1.23 8.33
C GLY A 352 -11.66 0.86 9.04
N TRP A 353 -11.05 1.82 9.74
CA TRP A 353 -9.96 1.63 10.70
C TRP A 353 -10.32 2.18 12.08
N THR A 354 -9.65 1.64 13.10
CA THR A 354 -9.62 2.13 14.47
C THR A 354 -8.18 2.29 14.93
N LEU A 355 -7.96 3.07 15.98
CA LEU A 355 -6.67 3.16 16.65
C LEU A 355 -6.65 2.18 17.82
N ASP A 356 -5.66 1.29 17.85
CA ASP A 356 -5.43 0.35 18.94
C ASP A 356 -3.94 0.35 19.29
N ASN A 357 -3.61 0.64 20.55
CA ASN A 357 -2.23 0.77 21.04
C ASN A 357 -1.34 1.67 20.16
N GLY A 358 -1.88 2.78 19.66
CA GLY A 358 -1.16 3.72 18.79
C GLY A 358 -0.97 3.25 17.35
N MET A 359 -1.59 2.13 16.95
CA MET A 359 -1.50 1.59 15.59
C MET A 359 -2.87 1.65 14.91
N CYS A 360 -2.87 1.98 13.62
CA CYS A 360 -4.10 2.00 12.82
C CYS A 360 -4.44 0.57 12.35
N ILE A 361 -5.50 -0.03 12.89
CA ILE A 361 -5.91 -1.42 12.61
C ILE A 361 -7.23 -1.43 11.84
N PRO A 362 -7.37 -2.24 10.76
CA PRO A 362 -8.61 -2.36 10.03
C PRO A 362 -9.70 -3.03 10.87
N VAL A 363 -10.87 -2.38 10.96
CA VAL A 363 -12.05 -2.97 11.60
C VAL A 363 -12.64 -4.00 10.63
N ARG A 364 -12.58 -5.28 10.98
CA ARG A 364 -13.04 -6.37 10.09
C ARG A 364 -14.49 -6.78 10.34
N TYR A 365 -14.97 -6.62 11.56
CA TYR A 365 -16.31 -6.99 11.98
C TYR A 365 -16.70 -6.17 13.23
N THR A 366 -17.98 -5.86 13.39
CA THR A 366 -18.50 -5.02 14.51
C THR A 366 -19.69 -5.65 15.23
N GLN A 367 -20.25 -6.72 14.70
CA GLN A 367 -21.33 -7.46 15.34
C GLN A 367 -20.76 -8.41 16.41
N PRO A 368 -21.55 -8.82 17.41
CA PRO A 368 -21.08 -9.74 18.43
C PRO A 368 -20.76 -11.11 17.81
N ALA A 369 -19.72 -11.78 18.35
CA ALA A 369 -19.28 -13.09 17.85
C ALA A 369 -20.35 -14.19 18.02
N LEU A 370 -21.23 -14.01 19.02
CA LEU A 370 -22.39 -14.86 19.27
C LEU A 370 -23.64 -13.99 19.33
N PRO A 371 -24.80 -14.50 18.88
CA PRO A 371 -26.08 -13.89 19.21
C PRO A 371 -26.19 -13.58 20.70
N ARG A 372 -26.82 -12.44 21.05
CA ARG A 372 -26.92 -11.97 22.44
C ARG A 372 -27.51 -13.03 23.37
N TYR A 373 -28.57 -13.71 22.92
CA TYR A 373 -29.22 -14.77 23.70
C TYR A 373 -28.27 -15.94 24.05
N LEU A 374 -27.35 -16.34 23.16
CA LEU A 374 -26.37 -17.40 23.47
C LEU A 374 -25.28 -16.91 24.43
N SER A 375 -24.94 -15.62 24.33
CA SER A 375 -23.98 -14.99 25.25
C SER A 375 -24.53 -14.94 26.68
N GLU A 376 -25.82 -14.63 26.81
CA GLU A 376 -26.56 -14.62 28.09
C GLU A 376 -26.69 -16.03 28.68
N VAL A 377 -27.02 -17.04 27.87
CA VAL A 377 -27.09 -18.45 28.32
C VAL A 377 -25.72 -18.98 28.78
N ARG A 378 -24.63 -18.58 28.13
CA ARG A 378 -23.26 -18.95 28.53
C ARG A 378 -22.89 -18.30 29.87
N GLN A 379 -23.24 -17.03 30.07
CA GLN A 379 -22.99 -16.33 31.34
C GLN A 379 -23.78 -16.94 32.50
N HIS A 380 -25.04 -17.33 32.25
CA HIS A 380 -25.88 -17.99 33.25
C HIS A 380 -25.33 -19.36 33.67
N HIS A 381 -24.83 -20.17 32.74
CA HIS A 381 -24.18 -21.46 33.08
C HIS A 381 -22.84 -21.28 33.84
N LEU A 382 -22.07 -20.26 33.51
CA LEU A 382 -20.82 -19.95 34.22
C LEU A 382 -21.07 -19.40 35.63
N GLN A 383 -22.17 -18.68 35.85
CA GLN A 383 -22.60 -18.23 37.18
C GLN A 383 -23.14 -19.38 38.03
N ILE A 384 -23.92 -20.29 37.45
CA ILE A 384 -24.39 -21.49 38.17
C ILE A 384 -23.22 -22.36 38.62
N GLY A 385 -22.18 -22.53 37.80
CA GLY A 385 -20.98 -23.30 38.16
C GLY A 385 -20.08 -22.65 39.22
N ALA A 386 -20.18 -21.33 39.42
CA ALA A 386 -19.43 -20.60 40.45
C ALA A 386 -20.15 -20.55 41.80
N ASP A 387 -21.49 -20.60 41.81
CA ASP A 387 -22.31 -20.64 43.03
C ASP A 387 -22.50 -22.06 43.59
N THR A 388 -22.27 -23.11 42.79
CA THR A 388 -22.16 -24.48 43.31
C THR A 388 -20.72 -24.75 43.78
N GLY A 389 -20.33 -24.09 44.87
CA GLY A 389 -19.17 -24.48 45.66
C GLY A 389 -19.38 -25.85 46.29
N LEU A 390 -19.12 -26.92 45.52
CA LEU A 390 -18.84 -28.24 46.04
C LEU A 390 -17.49 -28.67 45.47
N GLY A 391 -16.49 -28.66 46.34
CA GLY A 391 -15.20 -29.25 46.05
C GLY A 391 -15.35 -30.74 45.91
N GLU A 392 -15.01 -31.26 44.74
CA GLU A 392 -14.60 -32.65 44.60
C GLU A 392 -13.23 -32.66 43.95
N SER A 393 -12.24 -32.95 44.78
CA SER A 393 -11.06 -33.66 44.38
C SER A 393 -11.47 -35.00 43.78
N ASP A 394 -11.13 -35.28 42.53
CA ASP A 394 -10.51 -36.57 42.25
C ASP A 394 -9.61 -36.54 41.02
N SER A 395 -8.55 -37.31 41.22
CA SER A 395 -7.53 -37.76 40.33
C SER A 395 -8.06 -38.56 39.13
N GLY A 396 -7.38 -38.41 37.99
CA GLY A 396 -7.65 -39.19 36.78
C GLY A 396 -6.81 -38.66 35.64
N GLY A 397 -5.57 -39.13 35.54
CA GLY A 397 -4.78 -38.92 34.34
C GLY A 397 -5.37 -39.76 33.21
N ASP A 398 -5.39 -39.19 32.01
CA ASP A 398 -5.15 -39.93 30.78
C ASP A 398 -4.35 -39.02 29.85
N SER A 399 -3.11 -39.44 29.66
CA SER A 399 -2.22 -39.03 28.60
C SER A 399 -2.63 -39.78 27.35
N ASP A 400 -3.11 -39.08 26.32
CA ASP A 400 -3.04 -39.55 24.94
C ASP A 400 -2.40 -38.46 24.09
N SER A 401 -1.08 -38.64 23.98
CA SER A 401 -0.25 -38.23 22.87
C SER A 401 -0.63 -39.06 21.64
N ASP A 402 -1.08 -38.40 20.57
CA ASP A 402 -0.94 -38.93 19.22
C ASP A 402 -0.16 -37.91 18.39
N ASP A 403 1.12 -38.23 18.26
CA ASP A 403 1.98 -37.86 17.15
C ASP A 403 1.36 -38.36 15.83
N ASP A 404 1.38 -37.53 14.79
CA ASP A 404 1.33 -37.97 13.40
C ASP A 404 2.21 -37.02 12.57
N ASP A 405 3.52 -37.21 12.74
CA ASP A 405 4.45 -37.15 11.61
C ASP A 405 4.32 -38.50 10.89
N ASP A 406 3.91 -38.54 9.61
CA ASP A 406 4.83 -38.99 8.55
C ASP A 406 4.26 -38.98 7.12
N ASN A 407 5.15 -38.56 6.23
CA ASN A 407 5.39 -38.97 4.85
C ASN A 407 4.39 -38.74 3.71
N GLY A 408 4.94 -38.04 2.70
CA GLY A 408 4.37 -37.88 1.38
C GLY A 408 4.44 -39.14 0.53
N TYR A 409 3.80 -39.04 -0.64
CA TYR A 409 4.14 -39.78 -1.85
C TYR A 409 3.85 -38.88 -3.06
N GLU A 410 4.88 -38.77 -3.89
CA GLU A 410 4.96 -38.40 -5.32
C GLU A 410 4.51 -37.02 -5.83
#